data_AF-A0A2P2LL98-F1
#
_entry.id   AF-A0A2P2LL98-F1
#
_cell.length_a   1.000
_cell.length_b   1.000
_cell.length_c   1.000
_cell.angle_alpha   90.00
_cell.angle_beta   90.00
_cell.angle_gamma   90.00
#
_symmetry.space_group_name_H-M   'P 1'
#
loop_
_entity.id
_entity.type
_entity.pdbx_description
1 polymer ?
#
loop_
_entity_poly.entity_id
_entity_poly.type
_entity_poly.pdbx_seq_one_letter_code
_entity_poly.pdbx_strand_id
1 'polypeptide(L)'
;MSLMHFCLLIFFCKSRKQRYVYGTILDSIAKVTGIIKFDLQAEPETGKSKLEVGGNVKGIYNLGPGRFGSEAIFVPRKPGTASEEDDGYLVLFVHDENTRKSSAHVIDAKTMSADPVAVVELPHRIPYGFHAFFVTEEQLQEQAKL
;
A
#
# COMPACT_ATOMS: atom_id res chain seq x y z
N MET A 1 -13.34 -19.21 -3.90
CA MET A 1 -12.41 -19.10 -5.05
C MET A 1 -12.13 -17.62 -5.25
N SER A 2 -11.02 -17.11 -4.72
CA SER A 2 -10.64 -15.70 -4.93
C SER A 2 -9.81 -15.65 -6.20
N LEU A 3 -10.39 -15.15 -7.29
CA LEU A 3 -9.63 -14.83 -8.49
C LEU A 3 -8.69 -13.66 -8.14
N MET A 4 -7.38 -13.87 -8.28
CA MET A 4 -6.42 -12.78 -8.35
C MET A 4 -6.71 -11.98 -9.62
N HIS A 5 -7.46 -10.89 -9.50
CA HIS A 5 -7.43 -9.84 -10.52
C HIS A 5 -6.20 -8.97 -10.26
N PHE A 6 -5.49 -8.67 -11.34
CA PHE A 6 -4.15 -8.09 -11.38
C PHE A 6 -3.85 -7.04 -10.30
N CYS A 7 -2.75 -7.30 -9.59
CA CYS A 7 -2.15 -6.44 -8.60
C CYS A 7 -1.29 -5.38 -9.29
N LEU A 8 -1.61 -4.10 -9.10
CA LEU A 8 -0.79 -3.01 -9.63
C LEU A 8 0.42 -2.77 -8.71
N LEU A 9 1.57 -2.56 -9.35
CA LEU A 9 2.87 -2.33 -8.74
C LEU A 9 2.95 -0.95 -8.07
N ILE A 10 3.23 -0.90 -6.77
CA ILE A 10 3.67 0.34 -6.13
C ILE A 10 5.07 0.70 -6.66
N PHE A 11 5.14 1.76 -7.47
CA PHE A 11 6.36 2.23 -8.12
C PHE A 11 7.25 3.03 -7.15
N PHE A 12 8.45 2.52 -6.86
CA PHE A 12 9.59 3.35 -6.46
C PHE A 12 10.75 3.15 -7.43
N CYS A 13 10.93 4.14 -8.32
CA CYS A 13 12.04 4.40 -9.24
C CYS A 13 12.34 3.45 -10.43
N LYS A 14 12.77 4.08 -11.53
CA LYS A 14 12.97 3.59 -12.90
C LYS A 14 14.10 2.56 -13.05
N SER A 15 13.83 1.48 -13.77
CA SER A 15 14.81 0.61 -14.47
C SER A 15 15.88 -0.12 -13.65
N ARG A 16 15.73 -0.27 -12.33
CA ARG A 16 16.60 -1.12 -11.48
C ARG A 16 15.83 -2.35 -10.99
N LYS A 17 16.54 -3.38 -10.49
CA LYS A 17 15.92 -4.58 -9.90
C LYS A 17 15.41 -4.28 -8.49
N GLN A 18 14.12 -4.50 -8.25
CA GLN A 18 13.48 -4.39 -6.93
C GLN A 18 13.46 -5.73 -6.21
N ARG A 19 13.59 -5.68 -4.89
CA ARG A 19 13.40 -6.81 -3.99
C ARG A 19 11.99 -6.85 -3.42
N TYR A 20 11.40 -5.71 -3.06
CA TYR A 20 10.11 -5.67 -2.39
C TYR A 20 9.01 -5.15 -3.32
N VAL A 21 7.86 -5.80 -3.28
CA VAL A 21 6.65 -5.35 -3.97
C VAL A 21 5.51 -5.31 -2.98
N TYR A 22 4.71 -4.27 -3.08
CA TYR A 22 3.48 -4.11 -2.33
C TYR A 22 2.30 -4.24 -3.26
N GLY A 23 1.24 -4.86 -2.78
CA GLY A 23 0.06 -5.17 -3.57
C GLY A 23 -1.23 -4.99 -2.81
N THR A 24 -2.32 -4.82 -3.55
CA THR A 24 -3.67 -4.76 -2.98
C THR A 24 -4.30 -6.16 -2.91
N ILE A 25 -4.99 -6.44 -1.81
CA ILE A 25 -5.83 -7.64 -1.69
C ILE A 25 -7.25 -7.23 -2.07
N LEU A 26 -7.84 -7.92 -3.05
CA LEU A 26 -9.18 -7.63 -3.55
C LEU A 26 -10.20 -8.64 -3.04
N ASP A 27 -11.41 -8.19 -2.74
CA ASP A 27 -12.57 -9.07 -2.52
C ASP A 27 -13.21 -9.52 -3.84
N SER A 28 -14.34 -10.24 -3.76
CA SER A 28 -15.07 -10.76 -4.91
C SER A 28 -15.67 -9.71 -5.84
N ILE A 29 -15.74 -8.45 -5.41
CA ILE A 29 -16.30 -7.33 -6.18
C ILE A 29 -15.21 -6.27 -6.44
N ALA A 30 -13.94 -6.68 -6.39
CA ALA A 30 -12.78 -5.83 -6.64
C ALA A 30 -12.63 -4.62 -5.69
N LYS A 31 -13.15 -4.70 -4.46
CA LYS A 31 -12.82 -3.73 -3.41
C LYS A 31 -11.52 -4.13 -2.72
N VAL A 32 -10.66 -3.15 -2.43
CA VAL A 32 -9.41 -3.37 -1.71
C VAL A 32 -9.71 -3.63 -0.24
N THR A 33 -9.32 -4.78 0.29
CA THR A 33 -9.53 -5.20 1.69
C THR A 33 -8.25 -5.15 2.54
N GLY A 34 -7.10 -4.98 1.89
CA GLY A 34 -5.81 -4.90 2.58
C GLY A 34 -4.64 -4.69 1.62
N ILE A 35 -3.45 -4.54 2.21
CA ILE A 35 -2.18 -4.41 1.51
C ILE A 35 -1.28 -5.58 1.88
N ILE A 36 -0.58 -6.15 0.91
CA ILE A 36 0.34 -7.28 1.10
C ILE A 36 1.73 -6.90 0.62
N LYS A 37 2.77 -7.35 1.33
CA LYS A 37 4.17 -7.16 0.98
C LYS A 37 4.81 -8.49 0.57
N PHE A 38 5.49 -8.49 -0.56
CA PHE A 38 6.27 -9.60 -1.10
C PHE A 38 7.77 -9.28 -1.14
N ASP A 39 8.60 -10.28 -0.85
CA ASP A 39 10.04 -10.30 -1.13
C ASP A 39 10.28 -11.18 -2.36
N LEU A 40 10.59 -10.56 -3.49
CA LEU A 40 10.80 -11.21 -4.78
C LEU A 40 12.06 -12.08 -4.82
N GLN A 41 12.93 -12.00 -3.82
CA GLN A 41 14.15 -12.80 -3.72
C GLN A 41 13.99 -14.01 -2.80
N ALA A 42 12.89 -14.10 -2.06
CA ALA A 42 12.58 -15.24 -1.22
C ALA A 42 11.76 -16.29 -1.99
N GLU A 43 11.98 -17.56 -1.68
CA GLU A 43 11.21 -18.65 -2.27
C GLU A 43 9.73 -18.58 -1.82
N PRO A 44 8.77 -18.73 -2.75
CA PRO A 44 7.36 -18.78 -2.40
C PRO A 44 7.02 -20.10 -1.70
N GLU A 45 6.20 -20.04 -0.66
CA GLU A 45 5.61 -21.23 -0.08
C GLU A 45 4.47 -21.74 -0.98
N THR A 46 4.62 -22.96 -1.50
CA THR A 46 3.64 -23.58 -2.38
C THR A 46 2.54 -24.29 -1.59
N GLY A 47 1.38 -24.52 -2.21
CA GLY A 47 0.27 -25.25 -1.59
C GLY A 47 -0.64 -24.43 -0.67
N LYS A 48 -0.44 -23.12 -0.55
CA LYS A 48 -1.36 -22.23 0.18
C LYS A 48 -2.60 -21.92 -0.65
N SER A 49 -3.77 -22.02 -0.02
CA SER A 49 -5.07 -21.61 -0.60
C SER A 49 -5.49 -20.19 -0.18
N LYS A 50 -4.74 -19.57 0.75
CA LYS A 50 -4.98 -18.25 1.31
C LYS A 50 -3.67 -17.46 1.37
N LEU A 51 -3.77 -16.14 1.30
CA LEU A 51 -2.65 -15.23 1.49
C LEU A 51 -2.36 -15.11 3.00
N GLU A 52 -1.21 -15.62 3.42
CA GLU A 52 -0.76 -15.64 4.81
C GLU A 52 0.75 -15.32 4.84
N VAL A 53 1.20 -14.65 5.91
CA VAL A 53 2.61 -14.34 6.12
C VAL A 53 3.43 -15.64 6.17
N GLY A 54 4.55 -15.69 5.44
CA GLY A 54 5.38 -16.88 5.26
C GLY A 54 6.05 -16.91 3.88
N GLY A 55 7.19 -17.57 3.76
CA GLY A 55 8.01 -17.61 2.55
C GLY A 55 8.34 -16.22 2.02
N ASN A 56 7.85 -15.94 0.81
CA ASN A 56 8.01 -14.65 0.14
C ASN A 56 7.01 -13.58 0.60
N VAL A 57 5.94 -13.91 1.34
CA VAL A 57 5.02 -12.92 1.93
C VAL A 57 5.58 -12.42 3.25
N LYS A 58 5.96 -11.14 3.30
CA LYS A 58 6.61 -10.53 4.47
C LYS A 58 5.65 -9.81 5.43
N GLY A 59 4.44 -9.51 4.99
CA GLY A 59 3.45 -8.85 5.83
C GLY A 59 2.13 -8.61 5.12
N ILE A 60 1.06 -8.53 5.91
CA ILE A 60 -0.30 -8.23 5.44
C ILE A 60 -0.92 -7.22 6.38
N TYR A 61 -1.37 -6.10 5.83
CA TYR A 61 -2.15 -5.08 6.50
C TYR A 61 -3.62 -5.24 6.12
N ASN A 62 -4.45 -5.74 7.03
CA ASN A 62 -5.88 -5.94 6.81
C ASN A 62 -6.66 -4.70 7.28
N LEU A 63 -7.60 -4.22 6.46
CA LEU A 63 -8.45 -3.08 6.84
C LEU A 63 -9.56 -3.46 7.83
N GLY A 64 -9.92 -4.75 7.86
CA GLY A 64 -11.03 -5.27 8.65
C GLY A 64 -12.36 -5.24 7.90
N PRO A 65 -13.42 -5.80 8.50
CA PRO A 65 -14.72 -5.97 7.84
C PRO A 65 -15.41 -4.63 7.56
N GLY A 66 -15.99 -4.51 6.37
CA GLY A 66 -16.73 -3.31 5.94
C GLY A 66 -15.85 -2.08 5.67
N ARG A 67 -14.53 -2.24 5.63
CA ARG A 67 -13.57 -1.17 5.36
C ARG A 67 -12.82 -1.49 4.07
N PHE A 68 -12.75 -0.50 3.19
CA PHE A 68 -12.21 -0.69 1.85
C PHE A 68 -11.23 0.43 1.49
N GLY A 69 -10.11 0.05 0.88
CA GLY A 69 -8.99 0.94 0.62
C GLY A 69 -8.91 1.47 -0.80
N SER A 70 -7.96 2.38 -1.02
CA SER A 70 -7.36 2.65 -2.32
C SER A 70 -6.11 1.78 -2.55
N GLU A 71 -5.49 1.93 -3.71
CA GLU A 71 -4.07 1.59 -3.87
C GLU A 71 -3.23 2.33 -2.82
N ALA A 72 -2.20 1.67 -2.31
CA ALA A 72 -1.22 2.30 -1.44
C ALA A 72 -0.10 2.94 -2.27
N ILE A 73 0.48 4.01 -1.76
CA ILE A 73 1.65 4.67 -2.35
C ILE A 73 2.82 4.50 -1.40
N PHE A 74 3.98 4.09 -1.92
CA PHE A 74 5.21 4.07 -1.14
C PHE A 74 5.85 5.46 -1.11
N VAL A 75 6.17 5.91 0.10
CA VAL A 75 6.87 7.16 0.37
C VAL A 75 8.17 6.84 1.11
N PRO A 76 9.34 7.11 0.52
CA PRO A 76 10.63 6.82 1.15
C PRO A 76 10.78 7.67 2.42
N ARG A 77 11.41 7.13 3.47
CA ARG A 77 11.64 7.89 4.71
C ARG A 77 12.50 9.13 4.47
N LYS A 78 13.48 9.01 3.57
CA LYS A 78 14.40 10.08 3.18
C LYS A 78 14.59 10.08 1.66
N PRO A 79 13.94 11.00 0.92
CA PRO A 79 14.12 11.11 -0.52
C PRO A 79 15.60 11.27 -0.92
N GLY A 80 16.02 10.61 -1.99
CA GLY A 80 17.36 10.79 -2.57
C GLY A 80 18.53 10.19 -1.78
N THR A 81 18.28 9.48 -0.68
CA THR A 81 19.33 8.80 0.10
C THR A 81 19.40 7.30 -0.21
N ALA A 82 20.58 6.71 -0.05
CA ALA A 82 20.75 5.26 -0.13
C ALA A 82 20.28 4.61 1.19
N SER A 83 18.95 4.51 1.35
CA SER A 83 18.32 3.70 2.40
C SER A 83 18.02 2.28 1.89
N GLU A 84 17.60 1.40 2.78
CA GLU A 84 17.00 0.13 2.36
C GLU A 84 15.76 0.39 1.51
N GLU A 85 15.48 -0.51 0.56
CA GLU A 85 14.43 -0.34 -0.45
C GLU A 85 13.03 -0.17 0.14
N ASP A 86 12.75 -0.82 1.27
CA ASP A 86 11.49 -0.75 2.00
C ASP A 86 11.51 0.23 3.18
N ASP A 87 12.56 1.04 3.33
CA ASP A 87 12.63 2.06 4.38
C ASP A 87 11.77 3.27 4.03
N GLY A 88 10.50 3.16 4.41
CA GLY A 88 9.51 4.18 4.15
C GLY A 88 8.14 3.81 4.69
N TYR A 89 7.14 4.48 4.13
CA TYR A 89 5.77 4.38 4.54
C TYR A 89 4.90 4.00 3.35
N LEU A 90 3.79 3.32 3.63
CA LEU A 90 2.70 3.18 2.68
C LEU A 90 1.56 4.10 3.12
N VAL A 91 1.05 4.87 2.17
CA VAL A 91 -0.08 5.78 2.37
C VAL A 91 -1.24 5.31 1.53
N LEU A 92 -2.41 5.14 2.13
CA LEU A 92 -3.64 4.73 1.45
C LEU A 92 -4.86 5.42 2.05
N PHE A 93 -5.89 5.63 1.23
CA PHE A 93 -7.19 6.05 1.72
C PHE A 93 -8.01 4.82 2.11
N VAL A 94 -8.81 4.96 3.16
CA VAL A 94 -9.73 3.93 3.66
C VAL A 94 -11.11 4.55 3.78
N HIS A 95 -12.11 3.85 3.27
CA HIS A 95 -13.51 4.15 3.47
C HIS A 95 -14.14 3.08 4.35
N ASP A 96 -14.68 3.49 5.50
CA ASP A 96 -15.45 2.62 6.37
C ASP A 96 -16.93 2.71 5.97
N GLU A 97 -17.47 1.67 5.34
CA GLU A 97 -18.87 1.63 4.91
C GLU A 97 -19.83 1.55 6.12
N ASN A 98 -19.36 1.11 7.29
CA ASN A 98 -20.19 1.05 8.50
C ASN A 98 -20.49 2.44 9.05
N THR A 99 -19.49 3.35 9.00
CA THR A 99 -19.63 4.73 9.51
C THR A 99 -19.81 5.77 8.40
N ARG A 100 -19.60 5.36 7.14
CA ARG A 100 -19.51 6.21 5.94
C ARG A 100 -18.41 7.28 5.99
N LYS A 101 -17.45 7.15 6.90
CA LYS A 101 -16.29 8.05 7.02
C LYS A 101 -15.14 7.58 6.13
N SER A 102 -14.20 8.49 5.89
CA SER A 102 -12.95 8.18 5.22
C SER A 102 -11.76 8.65 6.05
N SER A 103 -10.65 7.95 5.93
CA SER A 103 -9.38 8.26 6.58
C SER A 103 -8.22 8.02 5.64
N ALA A 104 -7.09 8.70 5.87
CA ALA A 104 -5.81 8.33 5.30
C ALA A 104 -5.01 7.54 6.34
N HIS A 105 -4.55 6.35 5.98
CA HIS A 105 -3.73 5.49 6.82
C HIS A 105 -2.27 5.62 6.38
N VAL A 106 -1.37 5.72 7.36
CA VAL A 106 0.07 5.68 7.16
C VAL A 106 0.60 4.46 7.90
N ILE A 107 1.16 3.50 7.17
CA ILE A 107 1.75 2.28 7.75
C ILE A 107 3.24 2.23 7.44
N ASP A 108 4.01 1.65 8.35
CA ASP A 108 5.44 1.42 8.13
C ASP A 108 5.62 0.27 7.13
N ALA A 109 6.25 0.56 5.98
CA ALA A 109 6.34 -0.34 4.85
C ALA A 109 7.27 -1.54 5.13
N LYS A 110 8.24 -1.35 6.03
CA LYS A 110 9.19 -2.38 6.42
C LYS A 110 8.52 -3.44 7.29
N THR A 111 7.86 -2.99 8.35
CA THR A 111 7.26 -3.85 9.38
C THR A 111 5.88 -4.39 9.02
N MET A 112 5.13 -3.69 8.15
CA MET A 112 3.74 -4.03 7.81
C MET A 112 2.88 -4.25 9.07
N SER A 113 3.13 -3.47 10.12
CA SER A 113 2.39 -3.54 11.39
C SER A 113 0.88 -3.45 11.19
N ALA A 114 0.12 -4.22 11.97
CA ALA A 114 -1.35 -4.10 12.01
C ALA A 114 -1.80 -2.76 12.61
N ASP A 115 -0.97 -2.17 13.48
CA ASP A 115 -1.20 -0.84 14.03
C ASP A 115 -0.55 0.21 13.12
N PRO A 116 -1.34 1.10 12.50
CA PRO A 116 -0.82 2.16 11.64
C PRO A 116 -0.01 3.18 12.45
N VAL A 117 1.01 3.75 11.80
CA VAL A 117 1.83 4.84 12.38
C VAL A 117 0.98 6.09 12.58
N ALA A 118 0.06 6.36 11.66
CA ALA A 118 -0.90 7.44 11.78
C ALA A 118 -2.20 7.11 11.04
N VAL A 119 -3.30 7.67 11.54
CA VAL A 119 -4.61 7.69 10.89
C VAL A 119 -5.12 9.12 10.90
N VAL A 120 -5.37 9.68 9.72
CA VAL A 120 -5.91 11.03 9.55
C VAL A 120 -7.36 10.92 9.13
N GLU A 121 -8.29 11.37 9.97
CA GLU A 121 -9.71 11.44 9.59
C GLU A 121 -9.93 12.54 8.54
N LEU A 122 -10.74 12.24 7.52
CA LEU A 122 -11.07 13.18 6.47
C LEU A 122 -12.47 13.77 6.68
N PRO A 123 -12.67 15.08 6.41
CA PRO A 123 -13.96 15.75 6.64
C PRO A 123 -15.05 15.29 5.66
N HIS A 124 -14.66 14.66 4.55
CA HIS A 124 -15.55 14.20 3.50
C HIS A 124 -15.20 12.79 3.05
N ARG A 125 -16.21 12.11 2.50
CA ARG A 125 -16.04 10.79 1.90
C ARG A 125 -15.14 10.87 0.68
N ILE A 126 -14.13 10.01 0.63
CA ILE A 126 -13.32 9.77 -0.57
C ILE A 126 -13.92 8.59 -1.35
N PRO A 127 -14.30 8.76 -2.63
CA PRO A 127 -14.75 7.67 -3.48
C PRO A 127 -13.64 6.64 -3.74
N TYR A 128 -14.03 5.45 -4.20
CA TYR A 128 -13.08 4.43 -4.64
C TYR A 128 -12.27 4.94 -5.84
N GLY A 129 -10.95 4.97 -5.68
CA GLY A 129 -10.00 5.41 -6.69
C GLY A 129 -9.06 4.27 -7.11
N PHE A 130 -8.33 4.50 -8.20
CA PHE A 130 -7.34 3.55 -8.72
C PHE A 130 -5.95 3.97 -8.28
N HIS A 131 -5.32 4.87 -9.03
CA HIS A 131 -3.94 5.28 -8.83
C HIS A 131 -3.83 6.58 -8.05
N ALA A 132 -2.73 6.68 -7.30
CA ALA A 132 -2.34 7.89 -6.64
C ALA A 132 -0.82 8.08 -6.76
N PHE A 133 -0.38 9.33 -6.63
CA PHE A 133 1.03 9.69 -6.70
C PHE A 133 1.39 10.61 -5.54
N PHE A 134 2.59 10.45 -5.01
CA PHE A 134 3.12 11.33 -3.98
C PHE A 134 4.11 12.32 -4.60
N VAL A 135 3.94 13.60 -4.28
CA VAL A 135 4.80 14.69 -4.74
C VAL A 135 5.48 15.29 -3.52
N THR A 136 6.80 15.45 -3.57
CA THR A 136 7.51 16.13 -2.48
C THR A 136 7.25 17.63 -2.52
N GLU A 137 7.52 18.31 -1.41
CA GLU A 137 7.42 19.77 -1.36
C GLU A 137 8.32 20.43 -2.42
N GLU A 138 9.54 19.93 -2.59
CA GLU A 138 10.49 20.46 -3.57
C GLU A 138 9.95 20.32 -5.01
N GLN A 139 9.40 19.16 -5.36
CA GLN A 139 8.78 18.92 -6.67
C GLN A 139 7.58 19.85 -6.92
N LEU A 140 6.77 20.09 -5.89
CA LEU A 140 5.62 20.99 -5.99
C LEU A 140 6.08 22.45 -6.15
N GLN A 141 7.11 22.87 -5.41
CA GLN A 141 7.71 24.20 -5.54
C GLN A 141 8.36 24.42 -6.90
N GLU A 142 8.98 23.39 -7.50
CA GLU A 142 9.52 23.44 -8.85
C GLU A 142 8.43 23.68 -9.90
N GLN A 143 7.27 23.04 -9.76
CA GLN A 143 6.14 23.26 -10.65
C GLN A 143 5.64 24.71 -10.60
N ALA A 144 5.63 25.33 -9.42
CA ALA A 144 5.17 26.72 -9.25
C ALA A 144 6.11 27.79 -9.83
N LYS A 145 7.33 27.40 -10.24
CA LYS A 145 8.32 28.28 -10.88
C LYS A 145 8.22 28.31 -12.41
N LEU A 146 7.38 27.45 -12.99
CA LEU A 146 7.03 27.45 -14.42
C LEU A 146 5.97 28.52 -14.71
#